data_AF-A0AB73K8T6-F1
#
_entry.id   AF-A0AB73K8T6-F1
#
_cell.length_a   1.000
_cell.length_b   1.000
_cell.length_c   1.000
_cell.angle_alpha   90.00
_cell.angle_beta   90.00
_cell.angle_gamma   90.00
#
_symmetry.space_group_name_H-M   'P 1'
#
loop_
_entity.id
_entity.type
_entity.pdbx_description
1 polymer ?
#
loop_
_entity_poly.entity_id
_entity_poly.type
_entity_poly.pdbx_seq_one_letter_code
_entity_poly.pdbx_strand_id
1 'polypeptide(L)'
;MTMTDAAQRRLYEVFGQVARPERIEVCPHCSDADLGCSLLKEPVSAIAAADLAGYAAKAITTWGGAGDLRYLLPRMLECVVAGAADFPDPEIVLGKLALADWHHWPAEEARAIDDFLHAWWETTLEQYPAPQPVGTVLCSIAAAGIDLDPYLRAWSPLDGDDSIRHLYDFLATDVDWSPDPQLTNAFWNGESVAYRQVLTWIGGGPATRAVEAAFERATSEPVLELLDTIHDWISPLERDRPAVPGTLSERETMEYLARTGAKSRWAHNKRLAKARSDACDRGKEPFDLAVLETLCDTSREGRMDAVDIRHERFEWKYYTQFPDVMTLRDFARKVDELNRWS
;
A
#
# COMPACT_ATOMS: atom_id res chain seq x y z
N MET A 1 14.82 17.03 7.62
CA MET A 1 15.75 15.89 7.58
C MET A 1 14.91 14.67 7.91
N THR A 2 14.64 13.83 6.92
CA THR A 2 13.81 12.62 7.05
C THR A 2 14.58 11.54 7.83
N MET A 3 13.88 10.47 8.25
CA MET A 3 14.55 9.29 8.82
C MET A 3 15.52 8.66 7.81
N THR A 4 15.12 8.64 6.54
CA THR A 4 15.99 8.17 5.44
C THR A 4 17.26 9.02 5.31
N ASP A 5 17.19 10.35 5.41
CA ASP A 5 18.39 11.22 5.36
C ASP A 5 19.37 10.90 6.50
N ALA A 6 18.85 10.61 7.69
CA ALA A 6 19.68 10.24 8.83
C ALA A 6 20.35 8.87 8.64
N ALA A 7 19.61 7.89 8.12
CA ALA A 7 20.15 6.57 7.82
C ALA A 7 21.16 6.61 6.67
N GLN A 8 20.95 7.43 5.64
CA GLN A 8 21.92 7.66 4.56
C GLN A 8 23.24 8.26 5.09
N ARG A 9 23.17 9.26 5.97
CA ARG A 9 24.39 9.78 6.62
C ARG A 9 25.12 8.68 7.41
N ARG A 10 24.36 7.83 8.11
CA ARG A 10 24.94 6.71 8.86
C ARG A 10 25.65 5.70 7.94
N LEU A 11 25.09 5.41 6.76
CA LEU A 11 25.76 4.59 5.75
C LEU A 11 27.12 5.19 5.36
N TYR A 12 27.17 6.50 5.05
CA TYR A 12 28.43 7.17 4.71
C TYR A 12 29.45 7.15 5.86
N GLU A 13 29.01 7.31 7.10
CA GLU A 13 29.89 7.23 8.28
C GLU A 13 30.52 5.85 8.44
N VAL A 14 29.71 4.79 8.35
CA VAL A 14 30.14 3.40 8.58
C VAL A 14 30.98 2.90 7.41
N PHE A 15 30.48 3.02 6.18
CA PHE A 15 31.19 2.56 4.99
C PHE A 15 32.35 3.47 4.59
N GLY A 16 32.43 4.69 5.14
CA GLY A 16 33.61 5.55 5.02
C GLY A 16 34.88 4.95 5.64
N GLN A 17 34.76 3.92 6.48
CA GLN A 17 35.88 3.15 7.02
C GLN A 17 36.36 2.03 6.09
N VAL A 18 35.60 1.71 5.04
CA VAL A 18 35.98 0.68 4.05
C VAL A 18 37.15 1.20 3.24
N ALA A 19 38.22 0.40 3.16
CA ALA A 19 39.41 0.76 2.40
C ALA A 19 39.05 0.98 0.92
N ARG A 20 39.46 2.13 0.39
CA ARG A 20 39.31 2.44 -1.03
C ARG A 20 40.03 1.37 -1.88
N PRO A 21 39.35 0.73 -2.85
CA PRO A 21 39.99 -0.18 -3.78
C PRO A 21 41.08 0.52 -4.61
N GLU A 22 42.15 -0.20 -4.93
CA GLU A 22 43.18 0.30 -5.85
C GLU A 22 42.67 0.32 -7.31
N ARG A 23 41.87 -0.70 -7.66
CA ARG A 23 41.22 -0.87 -8.96
C ARG A 23 39.92 -1.64 -8.79
N ILE A 24 38.94 -1.35 -9.63
CA ILE A 24 37.75 -2.20 -9.79
C ILE A 24 37.99 -3.05 -11.04
N GLU A 25 37.97 -4.36 -10.88
CA GLU A 25 38.11 -5.27 -12.02
C GLU A 25 36.86 -5.19 -12.89
N VAL A 26 37.04 -4.94 -14.19
CA VAL A 26 35.94 -4.81 -15.16
C VAL A 26 36.11 -5.84 -16.26
N CYS A 27 35.00 -6.34 -16.79
CA CYS A 27 35.03 -7.30 -17.88
C CYS A 27 35.77 -6.71 -19.11
N PRO A 28 36.83 -7.37 -19.62
CA PRO A 28 37.63 -6.86 -20.74
C PRO A 28 36.87 -6.70 -22.06
N HIS A 29 35.72 -7.38 -22.19
CA HIS A 29 34.88 -7.37 -23.38
C HIS A 29 33.76 -6.31 -23.33
N CYS A 30 33.54 -5.69 -22.17
CA CYS A 30 32.58 -4.61 -22.05
C CYS A 30 33.22 -3.31 -22.57
N SER A 31 32.48 -2.52 -23.36
CA SER A 31 32.86 -1.22 -23.96
C SER A 31 33.22 -0.11 -22.96
N ASP A 32 33.31 -0.46 -21.70
CA ASP A 32 33.28 0.41 -20.52
C ASP A 32 34.56 0.24 -19.67
N ALA A 33 35.62 -0.36 -20.20
CA ALA A 33 36.82 -0.74 -19.42
C ALA A 33 37.48 0.45 -18.69
N ASP A 34 37.35 1.66 -19.22
CA ASP A 34 37.89 2.88 -18.60
C ASP A 34 37.02 3.44 -17.44
N LEU A 35 35.76 3.00 -17.30
CA LEU A 35 34.82 3.47 -16.28
C LEU A 35 35.17 2.96 -14.87
N GLY A 36 35.75 1.76 -14.74
CA GLY A 36 36.19 1.26 -13.43
C GLY A 36 37.22 2.17 -12.76
N CYS A 37 38.10 2.79 -13.56
CA CYS A 37 39.11 3.73 -13.09
C CYS A 37 38.56 5.13 -12.81
N SER A 38 37.46 5.55 -13.45
CA SER A 38 36.87 6.88 -13.22
C SER A 38 36.13 6.96 -11.89
N LEU A 39 35.48 5.88 -11.45
CA LEU A 39 34.73 5.80 -10.19
C LEU A 39 35.59 6.02 -8.94
N LEU A 40 36.88 5.78 -9.05
CA LEU A 40 37.82 5.96 -7.94
C LEU A 40 38.47 7.35 -7.94
N LYS A 41 38.21 8.22 -8.91
CA LYS A 41 38.88 9.54 -8.98
C LYS A 41 38.39 10.51 -7.92
N GLU A 42 37.09 10.49 -7.66
CA GLU A 42 36.41 11.40 -6.75
C GLU A 42 36.03 10.68 -5.44
N PRO A 43 35.74 11.43 -4.35
CA PRO A 43 35.09 10.86 -3.17
C PRO A 43 33.78 10.17 -3.53
N VAL A 44 33.43 9.09 -2.83
CA VAL A 44 32.22 8.27 -3.11
C VAL A 44 30.94 9.11 -3.18
N SER A 45 30.80 10.11 -2.30
CA SER A 45 29.65 11.02 -2.27
C SER A 45 29.56 11.96 -3.47
N ALA A 46 30.65 12.16 -4.21
CA ALA A 46 30.71 13.08 -5.35
C ALA A 46 30.55 12.38 -6.71
N ILE A 47 30.46 11.04 -6.74
CA ILE A 47 30.29 10.29 -7.98
C ILE A 47 28.91 10.60 -8.56
N ALA A 48 28.84 10.98 -9.83
CA ALA A 48 27.58 11.22 -10.51
C ALA A 48 26.81 9.90 -10.71
N ALA A 49 25.49 9.95 -10.60
CA ALA A 49 24.64 8.75 -10.75
C ALA A 49 24.86 8.05 -12.09
N ALA A 50 25.00 8.82 -13.19
CA ALA A 50 25.25 8.30 -14.53
C ALA A 50 26.58 7.52 -14.63
N ASP A 51 27.63 8.01 -13.98
CA ASP A 51 28.93 7.33 -13.96
C ASP A 51 28.86 6.03 -13.14
N LEU A 52 28.10 6.06 -12.03
CA LEU A 52 27.92 4.93 -11.12
C LEU A 52 26.98 3.84 -11.68
N ALA A 53 26.02 4.20 -12.53
CA ALA A 53 24.99 3.30 -13.06
C ALA A 53 25.59 2.05 -13.73
N GLY A 54 26.67 2.24 -14.49
CA GLY A 54 27.37 1.16 -15.17
C GLY A 54 27.94 0.11 -14.20
N TYR A 55 28.48 0.55 -13.06
CA TYR A 55 28.93 -0.33 -11.99
C TYR A 55 27.74 -0.96 -11.25
N ALA A 56 26.73 -0.17 -10.86
CA ALA A 56 25.58 -0.66 -10.11
C ALA A 56 24.84 -1.82 -10.81
N ALA A 57 24.69 -1.75 -12.14
CA ALA A 57 24.10 -2.84 -12.92
C ALA A 57 24.95 -4.13 -12.90
N LYS A 58 26.28 -3.98 -12.87
CA LYS A 58 27.26 -5.04 -13.16
C LYS A 58 28.02 -5.56 -11.93
N ALA A 59 27.84 -4.91 -10.78
CA ALA A 59 28.52 -5.21 -9.53
C ALA A 59 28.38 -6.70 -9.18
N ILE A 60 29.50 -7.30 -8.75
CA ILE A 60 29.68 -8.70 -8.34
C ILE A 60 29.54 -9.72 -9.47
N THR A 61 28.68 -9.48 -10.46
CA THR A 61 28.44 -10.42 -11.55
C THR A 61 29.52 -10.36 -12.61
N THR A 62 29.89 -9.15 -13.03
CA THR A 62 30.91 -8.94 -14.08
C THR A 62 31.94 -7.88 -13.72
N TRP A 63 31.64 -7.05 -12.72
CA TRP A 63 32.48 -5.94 -12.29
C TRP A 63 32.70 -5.99 -10.78
N GLY A 64 33.97 -5.96 -10.37
CA GLY A 64 34.39 -5.92 -8.98
C GLY A 64 33.92 -7.11 -8.13
N GLY A 65 34.23 -7.04 -6.84
CA GLY A 65 33.77 -7.99 -5.83
C GLY A 65 32.99 -7.31 -4.70
N ALA A 66 32.70 -8.07 -3.65
CA ALA A 66 31.99 -7.58 -2.46
C ALA A 66 32.70 -6.38 -1.80
N GLY A 67 34.04 -6.31 -1.84
CA GLY A 67 34.80 -5.18 -1.32
C GLY A 67 34.53 -3.87 -2.06
N ASP A 68 34.47 -3.92 -3.39
CA ASP A 68 34.14 -2.76 -4.22
C ASP A 68 32.69 -2.31 -3.98
N LEU A 69 31.79 -3.28 -3.82
CA LEU A 69 30.38 -3.00 -3.54
C LEU A 69 30.26 -2.26 -2.21
N ARG A 70 30.90 -2.76 -1.16
CA ARG A 70 30.94 -2.12 0.17
C ARG A 70 31.41 -0.67 0.07
N TYR A 71 32.47 -0.41 -0.69
CA TYR A 71 33.01 0.95 -0.85
C TYR A 71 32.02 1.90 -1.55
N LEU A 72 31.31 1.42 -2.59
CA LEU A 72 30.41 2.26 -3.39
C LEU A 72 28.94 2.27 -2.89
N LEU A 73 28.61 1.39 -1.95
CA LEU A 73 27.23 1.14 -1.51
C LEU A 73 26.49 2.40 -1.01
N PRO A 74 27.06 3.28 -0.17
CA PRO A 74 26.33 4.45 0.32
C PRO A 74 25.80 5.32 -0.81
N ARG A 75 26.63 5.53 -1.85
CA ARG A 75 26.24 6.33 -3.01
C ARG A 75 25.21 5.61 -3.88
N MET A 76 25.34 4.29 -4.03
CA MET A 76 24.35 3.50 -4.78
C MET A 76 22.96 3.58 -4.13
N LEU A 77 22.87 3.42 -2.81
CA LEU A 77 21.61 3.51 -2.07
C LEU A 77 21.03 4.92 -2.05
N GLU A 78 21.88 5.96 -2.01
CA GLU A 78 21.43 7.34 -2.17
C GLU A 78 20.77 7.58 -3.54
N CYS A 79 21.39 7.10 -4.63
CA CYS A 79 20.83 7.21 -5.98
C CYS A 79 19.48 6.48 -6.13
N VAL A 80 19.33 5.31 -5.50
CA VAL A 80 18.09 4.53 -5.49
C VAL A 80 16.96 5.31 -4.82
N VAL A 81 17.20 5.88 -3.64
CA VAL A 81 16.18 6.67 -2.91
C VAL A 81 15.82 7.94 -3.67
N ALA A 82 16.81 8.60 -4.28
CA ALA A 82 16.61 9.83 -5.04
C ALA A 82 15.85 9.60 -6.36
N GLY A 83 15.67 8.35 -6.81
CA GLY A 83 15.05 8.04 -8.11
C GLY A 83 15.85 8.62 -9.28
N ALA A 84 17.19 8.51 -9.22
CA ALA A 84 18.07 9.08 -10.23
C ALA A 84 17.75 8.52 -11.62
N ALA A 85 17.58 9.42 -12.61
CA ALA A 85 17.33 9.03 -13.99
C ALA A 85 18.46 8.15 -14.54
N ASP A 86 18.10 7.17 -15.36
CA ASP A 86 19.02 6.21 -15.99
C ASP A 86 19.86 5.35 -15.01
N PHE A 87 19.51 5.35 -13.71
CA PHE A 87 20.07 4.44 -12.73
C PHE A 87 19.36 3.07 -12.79
N PRO A 88 20.03 1.95 -12.48
CA PRO A 88 19.39 0.64 -12.46
C PRO A 88 18.22 0.58 -11.48
N ASP A 89 17.23 -0.26 -11.80
CA ASP A 89 16.07 -0.50 -10.94
C ASP A 89 16.51 -0.85 -9.51
N PRO A 90 15.81 -0.34 -8.48
CA PRO A 90 16.16 -0.59 -7.08
C PRO A 90 16.35 -2.08 -6.75
N GLU A 91 15.52 -2.96 -7.31
CA GLU A 91 15.58 -4.40 -7.12
C GLU A 91 16.92 -4.99 -7.62
N ILE A 92 17.47 -4.47 -8.71
CA ILE A 92 18.78 -4.88 -9.24
C ILE A 92 19.88 -4.47 -8.26
N VAL A 93 19.82 -3.24 -7.75
CA VAL A 93 20.84 -2.68 -6.85
C VAL A 93 20.83 -3.40 -5.51
N LEU A 94 19.65 -3.56 -4.89
CA LEU A 94 19.50 -4.26 -3.61
C LEU A 94 19.76 -5.76 -3.75
N GLY A 95 19.45 -6.36 -4.90
CA GLY A 95 19.83 -7.73 -5.23
C GLY A 95 21.35 -7.99 -5.15
N LYS A 96 22.19 -6.97 -5.35
CA LYS A 96 23.65 -7.09 -5.20
C LYS A 96 24.07 -7.35 -3.76
N LEU A 97 23.31 -6.86 -2.77
CA LEU A 97 23.58 -7.12 -1.37
C LEU A 97 23.50 -8.61 -1.08
N ALA A 98 22.41 -9.27 -1.51
CA ALA A 98 22.25 -10.72 -1.33
C ALA A 98 23.37 -11.51 -2.00
N LEU A 99 23.78 -11.13 -3.22
CA LEU A 99 24.93 -11.75 -3.91
C LEU A 99 26.25 -11.58 -3.15
N ALA A 100 26.39 -10.49 -2.39
CA ALA A 100 27.57 -10.19 -1.60
C ALA A 100 27.57 -10.79 -0.20
N ASP A 101 26.51 -11.52 0.15
CA ASP A 101 26.28 -12.11 1.47
C ASP A 101 26.45 -11.08 2.60
N TRP A 102 25.83 -9.91 2.41
CA TRP A 102 26.04 -8.74 3.25
C TRP A 102 25.72 -8.92 4.74
N HIS A 103 24.83 -9.87 5.09
CA HIS A 103 24.52 -10.22 6.47
C HIS A 103 25.76 -10.74 7.24
N HIS A 104 26.79 -11.23 6.54
CA HIS A 104 28.04 -11.70 7.11
C HIS A 104 29.16 -10.64 7.12
N TRP A 105 28.86 -9.41 6.68
CA TRP A 105 29.78 -8.28 6.81
C TRP A 105 29.94 -7.86 8.28
N PRO A 106 30.90 -6.95 8.61
CA PRO A 106 31.03 -6.44 9.97
C PRO A 106 29.69 -5.95 10.53
N ALA A 107 29.42 -6.25 11.80
CA ALA A 107 28.12 -6.02 12.43
C ALA A 107 27.62 -4.56 12.35
N GLU A 108 28.51 -3.58 12.29
CA GLU A 108 28.12 -2.17 12.10
C GLU A 108 27.65 -1.88 10.67
N GLU A 109 28.25 -2.52 9.66
CA GLU A 109 27.87 -2.37 8.26
C GLU A 109 26.52 -3.03 7.99
N ALA A 110 26.33 -4.27 8.43
CA ALA A 110 25.05 -4.96 8.29
C ALA A 110 23.92 -4.19 8.97
N ARG A 111 24.12 -3.76 10.22
CA ARG A 111 23.13 -2.95 10.93
C ARG A 111 22.82 -1.61 10.24
N ALA A 112 23.84 -0.94 9.66
CA ALA A 112 23.59 0.30 8.94
C ALA A 112 22.73 0.09 7.68
N ILE A 113 22.85 -1.06 7.02
CA ILE A 113 21.98 -1.45 5.90
C ILE A 113 20.56 -1.74 6.41
N ASP A 114 20.41 -2.54 7.46
CA ASP A 114 19.11 -2.83 8.08
C ASP A 114 18.37 -1.55 8.48
N ASP A 115 19.04 -0.67 9.22
CA ASP A 115 18.50 0.61 9.68
C ASP A 115 18.06 1.49 8.49
N PHE A 116 18.84 1.47 7.40
CA PHE A 116 18.51 2.18 6.17
C PHE A 116 17.27 1.61 5.47
N LEU A 117 17.17 0.29 5.33
CA LEU A 117 16.02 -0.35 4.67
C LEU A 117 14.73 -0.09 5.45
N HIS A 118 14.78 -0.16 6.78
CA HIS A 118 13.66 0.19 7.64
C HIS A 118 13.25 1.67 7.49
N ALA A 119 14.21 2.59 7.56
CA ALA A 119 13.92 4.01 7.41
C ALA A 119 13.35 4.35 6.02
N TRP A 120 13.87 3.71 4.97
CA TRP A 120 13.36 3.87 3.61
C TRP A 120 11.92 3.39 3.48
N TRP A 121 11.61 2.20 4.03
CA TRP A 121 10.24 1.67 4.05
C TRP A 121 9.26 2.58 4.78
N GLU A 122 9.59 3.01 6.00
CA GLU A 122 8.72 3.91 6.79
C GLU A 122 8.49 5.23 6.05
N THR A 123 9.54 5.82 5.49
CA THR A 123 9.42 7.06 4.69
C THR A 123 8.54 6.85 3.46
N THR A 124 8.63 5.70 2.79
CA THR A 124 7.75 5.35 1.67
C THR A 124 6.30 5.29 2.12
N LEU A 125 6.00 4.65 3.24
CA LEU A 125 4.62 4.53 3.74
C LEU A 125 4.01 5.88 4.18
N GLU A 126 4.84 6.81 4.65
CA GLU A 126 4.41 8.14 5.13
C GLU A 126 4.29 9.19 4.02
N GLN A 127 4.74 8.91 2.80
CA GLN A 127 4.73 9.85 1.68
C GLN A 127 3.94 9.29 0.50
N TYR A 128 2.80 9.89 0.16
CA TYR A 128 2.05 9.55 -1.06
C TYR A 128 1.89 10.75 -2.03
N PRO A 129 2.19 10.58 -3.34
CA PRO A 129 2.91 9.44 -3.92
C PRO A 129 4.37 9.42 -3.44
N ALA A 130 4.87 8.22 -3.17
CA ALA A 130 6.29 8.03 -2.90
C ALA A 130 7.07 8.19 -4.22
N PRO A 131 8.37 8.56 -4.18
CA PRO A 131 9.19 8.59 -5.38
C PRO A 131 9.13 7.26 -6.13
N GLN A 132 9.31 6.16 -5.39
CA GLN A 132 9.28 4.79 -5.90
C GLN A 132 7.98 4.11 -5.44
N PRO A 133 7.30 3.33 -6.31
CA PRO A 133 6.10 2.60 -5.93
C PRO A 133 6.38 1.66 -4.75
N VAL A 134 5.41 1.56 -3.82
CA VAL A 134 5.56 0.73 -2.61
C VAL A 134 5.87 -0.74 -2.93
N GLY A 135 5.32 -1.28 -4.03
CA GLY A 135 5.59 -2.64 -4.52
C GLY A 135 7.04 -2.84 -4.94
N THR A 136 7.63 -1.88 -5.66
CA THR A 136 9.05 -1.83 -6.02
C THR A 136 9.94 -1.80 -4.78
N VAL A 137 9.62 -0.95 -3.79
CA VAL A 137 10.39 -0.86 -2.55
C VAL A 137 10.35 -2.19 -1.78
N LEU A 138 9.16 -2.78 -1.63
CA LEU A 138 8.99 -4.07 -0.95
C LEU A 138 9.73 -5.22 -1.68
N CYS A 139 9.66 -5.25 -3.01
CA CYS A 139 10.41 -6.21 -3.83
C CYS A 139 11.93 -6.02 -3.70
N SER A 140 12.40 -4.77 -3.61
CA SER A 140 13.81 -4.44 -3.44
C SER A 140 14.35 -4.90 -2.09
N ILE A 141 13.58 -4.72 -1.02
CA ILE A 141 13.93 -5.21 0.32
C ILE A 141 14.01 -6.75 0.27
N ALA A 142 13.06 -7.42 -0.38
CA ALA A 142 13.12 -8.87 -0.57
C ALA A 142 14.36 -9.31 -1.37
N ALA A 143 14.73 -8.55 -2.41
CA ALA A 143 15.91 -8.82 -3.24
C ALA A 143 17.23 -8.71 -2.44
N ALA A 144 17.27 -7.91 -1.37
CA ALA A 144 18.39 -7.88 -0.44
C ALA A 144 18.53 -9.17 0.41
N GLY A 145 17.62 -10.13 0.28
CA GLY A 145 17.63 -11.38 1.04
C GLY A 145 17.03 -11.25 2.44
N ILE A 146 16.19 -10.24 2.65
CA ILE A 146 15.56 -9.92 3.94
C ILE A 146 14.21 -10.62 4.08
N ASP A 147 13.90 -11.01 5.31
CA ASP A 147 12.57 -11.45 5.72
C ASP A 147 11.60 -10.24 5.77
N LEU A 148 10.46 -10.32 5.10
CA LEU A 148 9.53 -9.18 4.96
C LEU A 148 8.52 -9.07 6.11
N ASP A 149 8.45 -10.04 7.02
CA ASP A 149 7.48 -10.05 8.10
C ASP A 149 7.55 -8.78 8.99
N PRO A 150 8.72 -8.21 9.35
CA PRO A 150 8.81 -6.92 10.02
C PRO A 150 8.22 -5.75 9.21
N TYR A 151 8.45 -5.72 7.91
CA TYR A 151 8.02 -4.65 7.00
C TYR A 151 6.51 -4.70 6.76
N LEU A 152 5.97 -5.90 6.53
CA LEU A 152 4.53 -6.14 6.39
C LEU A 152 3.78 -5.86 7.71
N ARG A 153 4.39 -6.18 8.86
CA ARG A 153 3.85 -5.77 10.16
C ARG A 153 3.82 -4.25 10.33
N ALA A 154 4.86 -3.53 9.90
CA ALA A 154 4.89 -2.08 9.97
C ALA A 154 3.82 -1.42 9.07
N TRP A 155 3.46 -2.06 7.95
CA TRP A 155 2.40 -1.58 7.07
C TRP A 155 0.98 -1.95 7.52
N SER A 156 0.84 -3.08 8.24
CA SER A 156 -0.45 -3.63 8.68
C SER A 156 -1.35 -2.69 9.49
N PRO A 157 -0.89 -1.66 10.23
CA PRO A 157 -1.79 -0.72 10.86
C PRO A 157 -2.63 0.08 9.85
N LEU A 158 -2.11 0.33 8.64
CA LEU A 158 -2.66 1.29 7.67
C LEU A 158 -2.92 2.64 8.35
N ASP A 159 -1.85 3.20 8.93
CA ASP A 159 -1.87 4.45 9.67
C ASP A 159 -1.89 5.62 8.68
N GLY A 160 -3.09 6.16 8.47
CA GLY A 160 -3.33 7.32 7.62
C GLY A 160 -3.72 6.98 6.18
N ASP A 161 -4.25 7.98 5.49
CA ASP A 161 -4.78 7.83 4.14
C ASP A 161 -3.70 7.42 3.13
N ASP A 162 -2.47 7.90 3.30
CA ASP A 162 -1.34 7.61 2.40
C ASP A 162 -0.99 6.12 2.41
N SER A 163 -0.98 5.50 3.59
CA SER A 163 -0.75 4.06 3.75
C SER A 163 -1.84 3.21 3.06
N ILE A 164 -3.09 3.69 3.08
CA ILE A 164 -4.23 3.04 2.40
C ILE A 164 -4.11 3.19 0.88
N ARG A 165 -3.73 4.37 0.38
CA ARG A 165 -3.51 4.61 -1.05
C ARG A 165 -2.38 3.74 -1.60
N HIS A 166 -1.28 3.61 -0.85
CA HIS A 166 -0.21 2.67 -1.18
C HIS A 166 -0.72 1.24 -1.31
N LEU A 167 -1.59 0.79 -0.38
CA LEU A 167 -2.13 -0.57 -0.44
C LEU A 167 -3.04 -0.75 -1.67
N TYR A 168 -3.88 0.24 -1.96
CA TYR A 168 -4.73 0.22 -3.15
C TYR A 168 -3.88 0.08 -4.42
N ASP A 169 -2.89 0.96 -4.61
CA ASP A 169 -2.05 0.95 -5.80
C ASP A 169 -1.30 -0.38 -5.92
N PHE A 170 -0.68 -0.85 -4.83
CA PHE A 170 0.02 -2.15 -4.81
C PHE A 170 -0.87 -3.31 -5.26
N LEU A 171 -2.09 -3.42 -4.74
CA LEU A 171 -2.99 -4.52 -5.11
C LEU A 171 -3.54 -4.37 -6.54
N ALA A 172 -3.63 -3.14 -7.04
CA ALA A 172 -4.11 -2.84 -8.39
C ALA A 172 -3.04 -3.08 -9.46
N THR A 173 -1.77 -2.83 -9.16
CA THR A 173 -0.67 -2.85 -10.15
C THR A 173 0.28 -4.03 -10.00
N ASP A 174 0.56 -4.45 -8.77
CA ASP A 174 1.61 -5.43 -8.46
C ASP A 174 1.09 -6.84 -8.19
N VAL A 175 -0.23 -7.05 -8.23
CA VAL A 175 -0.87 -8.34 -7.98
C VAL A 175 -1.75 -8.76 -9.16
N ASP A 176 -1.45 -9.92 -9.73
CA ASP A 176 -2.38 -10.66 -10.61
C ASP A 176 -3.25 -11.56 -9.74
N TRP A 177 -4.56 -11.49 -9.94
CA TRP A 177 -5.57 -12.13 -9.10
C TRP A 177 -6.11 -13.46 -9.66
N SER A 178 -5.56 -14.00 -10.75
CA SER A 178 -6.17 -15.12 -11.50
C SER A 178 -5.28 -16.37 -11.64
N PRO A 179 -5.79 -17.59 -11.34
CA PRO A 179 -6.81 -17.95 -10.34
C PRO A 179 -6.29 -17.92 -8.90
N ASP A 180 -4.97 -17.97 -8.72
CA ASP A 180 -4.26 -17.77 -7.45
C ASP A 180 -3.47 -16.46 -7.51
N PRO A 181 -3.43 -15.67 -6.42
CA PRO A 181 -2.75 -14.38 -6.44
C PRO A 181 -1.25 -14.55 -6.67
N GLN A 182 -0.69 -13.77 -7.58
CA GLN A 182 0.72 -13.74 -7.93
C GLN A 182 1.24 -12.31 -7.95
N LEU A 183 2.49 -12.12 -7.53
CA LEU A 183 3.12 -10.81 -7.64
C LEU A 183 3.68 -10.64 -9.05
N THR A 184 3.35 -9.53 -9.71
CA THR A 184 3.63 -9.33 -11.14
C THR A 184 5.01 -8.75 -11.42
N ASN A 185 5.64 -8.12 -10.42
CA ASN A 185 6.99 -7.58 -10.56
C ASN A 185 7.98 -8.74 -10.84
N ALA A 186 8.67 -8.65 -11.98
CA ALA A 186 9.53 -9.71 -12.51
C ALA A 186 10.76 -10.02 -11.65
N PHE A 187 11.10 -9.16 -10.68
CA PHE A 187 12.21 -9.40 -9.74
C PHE A 187 11.82 -10.30 -8.56
N TRP A 188 10.53 -10.60 -8.39
CA TRP A 188 10.11 -11.57 -7.40
C TRP A 188 10.58 -12.99 -7.73
N ASN A 189 11.19 -13.64 -6.74
CA ASN A 189 11.40 -15.08 -6.77
C ASN A 189 10.20 -15.81 -6.15
N GLY A 190 9.39 -16.46 -6.98
CA GLY A 190 8.18 -17.20 -6.56
C GLY A 190 8.42 -18.33 -5.56
N GLU A 191 9.64 -18.83 -5.44
CA GLU A 191 10.01 -19.88 -4.48
C GLU A 191 10.46 -19.31 -3.12
N SER A 192 10.69 -17.99 -3.03
CA SER A 192 11.23 -17.36 -1.83
C SER A 192 10.24 -17.33 -0.67
N VAL A 193 10.78 -17.24 0.56
CA VAL A 193 9.97 -17.01 1.76
C VAL A 193 9.29 -15.64 1.69
N ALA A 194 10.01 -14.60 1.28
CA ALA A 194 9.52 -13.24 1.11
C ALA A 194 8.28 -13.17 0.20
N TYR A 195 8.33 -13.81 -0.97
CA TYR A 195 7.19 -13.88 -1.89
C TYR A 195 5.94 -14.47 -1.22
N ARG A 196 6.11 -15.59 -0.51
CA ARG A 196 5.00 -16.25 0.21
C ARG A 196 4.50 -15.41 1.38
N GLN A 197 5.36 -14.64 2.05
CA GLN A 197 4.95 -13.74 3.13
C GLN A 197 3.99 -12.67 2.62
N VAL A 198 4.28 -12.06 1.47
CA VAL A 198 3.39 -11.05 0.86
C VAL A 198 2.05 -11.67 0.47
N LEU A 199 2.05 -12.81 -0.23
CA LEU A 199 0.81 -13.50 -0.62
C LEU A 199 -0.03 -13.94 0.57
N THR A 200 0.62 -14.44 1.63
CA THR A 200 -0.05 -14.79 2.89
C THR A 200 -0.60 -13.55 3.57
N TRP A 201 0.11 -12.42 3.48
CA TRP A 201 -0.29 -11.17 4.10
C TRP A 201 -1.58 -10.60 3.48
N ILE A 202 -1.68 -10.62 2.15
CA ILE A 202 -2.86 -10.16 1.40
C ILE A 202 -3.95 -11.23 1.23
N GLY A 203 -3.64 -12.51 1.45
CA GLY A 203 -4.53 -13.64 1.19
C GLY A 203 -5.45 -14.03 2.35
N GLY A 204 -6.38 -13.15 2.74
CA GLY A 204 -7.15 -13.34 3.98
C GLY A 204 -6.30 -13.19 5.25
N GLY A 205 -5.10 -12.61 5.10
CA GLY A 205 -4.10 -12.45 6.14
C GLY A 205 -4.26 -11.16 6.97
N PRO A 206 -3.18 -10.69 7.61
CA PRO A 206 -3.19 -9.44 8.36
C PRO A 206 -3.68 -8.21 7.59
N ALA A 207 -3.49 -8.13 6.26
CA ALA A 207 -3.99 -7.01 5.46
C ALA A 207 -5.52 -6.90 5.48
N THR A 208 -6.24 -8.04 5.50
CA THR A 208 -7.71 -8.02 5.58
C THR A 208 -8.17 -7.41 6.90
N ARG A 209 -7.58 -7.83 8.02
CA ARG A 209 -7.88 -7.27 9.35
C ARG A 209 -7.51 -5.79 9.45
N ALA A 210 -6.40 -5.40 8.82
CA ALA A 210 -5.95 -4.03 8.74
C ALA A 210 -7.00 -3.12 8.08
N VAL A 211 -7.51 -3.56 6.93
CA VAL A 211 -8.53 -2.85 6.14
C VAL A 211 -9.84 -2.75 6.93
N GLU A 212 -10.28 -3.84 7.56
CA GLU A 212 -11.46 -3.84 8.44
C GLU A 212 -11.35 -2.85 9.60
N ALA A 213 -10.16 -2.73 10.20
CA ALA A 213 -9.88 -1.76 11.26
C ALA A 213 -9.76 -0.33 10.71
N ALA A 214 -9.20 -0.15 9.51
CA ALA A 214 -9.10 1.16 8.86
C ALA A 214 -10.48 1.77 8.58
N PHE A 215 -11.47 0.95 8.22
CA PHE A 215 -12.87 1.38 8.09
C PHE A 215 -13.45 2.02 9.38
N GLU A 216 -12.93 1.67 10.57
CA GLU A 216 -13.42 2.23 11.84
C GLU A 216 -12.93 3.66 12.09
N ARG A 217 -11.76 3.96 11.53
CA ARG A 217 -11.02 5.21 11.72
C ARG A 217 -11.27 6.18 10.58
N ALA A 218 -11.47 5.69 9.36
CA ALA A 218 -11.65 6.50 8.16
C ALA A 218 -12.96 7.32 8.22
N THR A 219 -12.85 8.61 7.95
CA THR A 219 -13.99 9.55 7.87
C THR A 219 -14.17 10.15 6.48
N SER A 220 -13.19 9.95 5.60
CA SER A 220 -13.10 10.54 4.26
C SER A 220 -13.77 9.63 3.22
N GLU A 221 -14.71 10.15 2.43
CA GLU A 221 -15.43 9.37 1.40
C GLU A 221 -14.47 8.70 0.39
N PRO A 222 -13.49 9.41 -0.21
CA PRO A 222 -12.56 8.77 -1.14
C PRO A 222 -11.76 7.63 -0.51
N VAL A 223 -11.42 7.73 0.78
CA VAL A 223 -10.67 6.67 1.47
C VAL A 223 -11.55 5.44 1.73
N LEU A 224 -12.83 5.66 2.05
CA LEU A 224 -13.79 4.57 2.23
C LEU A 224 -14.02 3.81 0.91
N GLU A 225 -14.07 4.50 -0.23
CA GLU A 225 -14.16 3.88 -1.56
C GLU A 225 -12.93 3.03 -1.90
N LEU A 226 -11.72 3.52 -1.55
CA LEU A 226 -10.49 2.74 -1.70
C LEU A 226 -10.50 1.49 -0.82
N LEU A 227 -10.90 1.63 0.45
CA LEU A 227 -10.98 0.51 1.39
C LEU A 227 -11.99 -0.55 0.93
N ASP A 228 -13.12 -0.14 0.35
CA ASP A 228 -14.13 -1.06 -0.22
C ASP A 228 -13.53 -1.86 -1.38
N THR A 229 -12.84 -1.17 -2.29
CA THR A 229 -12.18 -1.82 -3.43
C THR A 229 -11.06 -2.76 -2.99
N ILE A 230 -10.22 -2.35 -2.02
CA ILE A 230 -9.18 -3.19 -1.45
C ILE A 230 -9.78 -4.44 -0.82
N HIS A 231 -10.82 -4.25 0.01
CA HIS A 231 -11.48 -5.34 0.74
C HIS A 231 -12.04 -6.39 -0.22
N ASP A 232 -12.56 -5.97 -1.38
CA ASP A 232 -13.03 -6.87 -2.44
C ASP A 232 -11.93 -7.80 -2.94
N TRP A 233 -10.74 -7.27 -3.23
CA TRP A 233 -9.62 -8.09 -3.71
C TRP A 233 -9.11 -9.09 -2.66
N ILE A 234 -8.90 -8.65 -1.42
CA ILE A 234 -8.20 -9.46 -0.40
C ILE A 234 -9.11 -10.40 0.39
N SER A 235 -10.43 -10.26 0.28
CA SER A 235 -11.37 -11.05 1.08
C SER A 235 -11.46 -12.51 0.61
N PRO A 236 -11.38 -13.50 1.53
CA PRO A 236 -11.52 -14.93 1.19
C PRO A 236 -12.83 -15.28 0.48
N LEU A 237 -13.90 -14.50 0.73
CA LEU A 237 -15.25 -14.73 0.23
C LEU A 237 -15.40 -14.62 -1.31
N GLU A 238 -14.40 -14.08 -2.01
CA GLU A 238 -14.41 -13.96 -3.48
C GLU A 238 -13.60 -15.03 -4.22
N ARG A 239 -12.64 -15.68 -3.56
CA ARG A 239 -11.65 -16.56 -4.23
C ARG A 239 -12.15 -17.99 -4.49
N ASP A 240 -13.11 -18.48 -3.72
CA ASP A 240 -13.76 -19.81 -3.94
C ASP A 240 -14.83 -19.80 -5.06
N ARG A 241 -14.73 -18.87 -6.04
CA ARG A 241 -15.72 -18.72 -7.11
C ARG A 241 -15.46 -19.72 -8.24
N PRO A 242 -16.40 -20.62 -8.60
CA PRO A 242 -16.31 -21.32 -9.88
C PRO A 242 -16.38 -20.31 -11.04
N ALA A 243 -15.60 -20.55 -12.11
CA ALA A 243 -15.61 -19.71 -13.30
C ALA A 243 -17.04 -19.53 -13.83
N VAL A 244 -17.47 -18.29 -14.04
CA VAL A 244 -18.84 -17.94 -14.44
C VAL A 244 -19.17 -18.62 -15.77
N PRO A 245 -20.12 -19.58 -15.82
CA PRO A 245 -20.70 -20.01 -17.08
C PRO A 245 -21.54 -18.85 -17.64
N GLY A 246 -21.57 -18.69 -18.96
CA GLY A 246 -22.37 -17.66 -19.61
C GLY A 246 -23.82 -17.65 -19.12
N THR A 247 -24.36 -16.45 -18.83
CA THR A 247 -25.68 -16.19 -18.22
C THR A 247 -25.93 -16.95 -16.93
N LEU A 248 -25.75 -16.27 -15.79
CA LEU A 248 -26.09 -16.78 -14.46
C LEU A 248 -27.55 -17.26 -14.43
N SER A 249 -27.79 -18.42 -13.82
CA SER A 249 -29.15 -18.84 -13.49
C SER A 249 -29.78 -17.85 -12.49
N GLU A 250 -31.10 -17.89 -12.34
CA GLU A 250 -31.85 -17.05 -11.39
C GLU A 250 -31.35 -17.23 -9.95
N ARG A 251 -30.97 -18.45 -9.56
CA ARG A 251 -30.39 -18.76 -8.25
C ARG A 251 -29.00 -18.14 -8.08
N GLU A 252 -28.12 -18.29 -9.06
CA GLU A 252 -26.78 -17.70 -9.02
C GLU A 252 -26.83 -16.17 -9.08
N THR A 253 -27.83 -15.61 -9.77
CA THR A 253 -28.12 -14.17 -9.80
C THR A 253 -28.56 -13.68 -8.42
N MET A 254 -29.45 -14.42 -7.73
CA MET A 254 -29.89 -14.09 -6.38
C MET A 254 -28.78 -14.23 -5.34
N GLU A 255 -27.93 -15.27 -5.44
CA GLU A 255 -26.76 -15.45 -4.58
C GLU A 255 -25.70 -14.35 -4.83
N TYR A 256 -25.48 -13.96 -6.09
CA TYR A 256 -24.65 -12.81 -6.45
C TYR A 256 -25.20 -11.52 -5.85
N LEU A 257 -26.47 -11.17 -6.12
CA LEU A 257 -27.13 -9.97 -5.58
C LEU A 257 -27.14 -9.93 -4.05
N ALA A 258 -27.35 -11.06 -3.38
CA ALA A 258 -27.27 -11.16 -1.93
C ALA A 258 -25.86 -10.88 -1.39
N ARG A 259 -24.81 -11.31 -2.12
CA ARG A 259 -23.41 -11.14 -1.73
C ARG A 259 -22.87 -9.74 -2.03
N THR A 260 -23.15 -9.16 -3.20
CA THR A 260 -22.83 -7.75 -3.51
C THR A 260 -23.64 -6.81 -2.60
N GLY A 261 -24.89 -7.16 -2.32
CA GLY A 261 -25.70 -6.50 -1.32
C GLY A 261 -25.09 -6.57 0.09
N ALA A 262 -24.47 -7.69 0.47
CA ALA A 262 -23.83 -7.85 1.78
C ALA A 262 -22.57 -6.98 1.95
N LYS A 263 -21.75 -6.81 0.90
CA LYS A 263 -20.57 -5.93 0.88
C LYS A 263 -20.94 -4.47 1.09
N SER A 264 -21.83 -3.94 0.23
CA SER A 264 -22.37 -2.59 0.41
C SER A 264 -23.12 -2.44 1.73
N ARG A 265 -23.86 -3.46 2.19
CA ARG A 265 -24.55 -3.44 3.50
C ARG A 265 -23.60 -3.46 4.67
N TRP A 266 -22.43 -4.08 4.62
CA TRP A 266 -21.50 -4.09 5.74
C TRP A 266 -20.89 -2.70 5.95
N ALA A 267 -20.35 -2.09 4.88
CA ALA A 267 -19.81 -0.73 4.92
C ALA A 267 -20.91 0.30 5.27
N HIS A 268 -22.11 0.14 4.68
CA HIS A 268 -23.29 0.93 4.98
C HIS A 268 -23.73 0.76 6.45
N ASN A 269 -23.91 -0.45 6.95
CA ASN A 269 -24.36 -0.68 8.33
C ASN A 269 -23.33 -0.22 9.36
N LYS A 270 -22.03 -0.36 9.09
CA LYS A 270 -20.96 0.08 9.99
C LYS A 270 -20.91 1.61 10.08
N ARG A 271 -21.01 2.30 8.94
CA ARG A 271 -21.09 3.77 8.88
C ARG A 271 -22.36 4.30 9.56
N LEU A 272 -23.50 3.63 9.34
CA LEU A 272 -24.74 3.98 10.02
C LEU A 272 -24.64 3.79 11.54
N ALA A 273 -24.00 2.69 11.99
CA ALA A 273 -23.79 2.43 13.41
C ALA A 273 -22.92 3.50 14.09
N LYS A 274 -21.81 3.93 13.46
CA LYS A 274 -20.99 5.04 13.97
C LYS A 274 -21.78 6.35 14.02
N ALA A 275 -22.47 6.70 12.93
CA ALA A 275 -23.27 7.92 12.87
C ALA A 275 -24.41 7.94 13.92
N ARG A 276 -25.01 6.78 14.24
CA ARG A 276 -25.96 6.64 15.34
C ARG A 276 -25.31 6.88 16.71
N SER A 277 -24.10 6.34 16.94
CA SER A 277 -23.37 6.55 18.19
C SER A 277 -23.06 8.02 18.40
N ASP A 278 -22.46 8.68 17.41
CA ASP A 278 -22.11 10.11 17.47
C ASP A 278 -23.36 11.00 17.66
N ALA A 279 -24.47 10.62 17.03
CA ALA A 279 -25.75 11.29 17.20
C ALA A 279 -26.31 11.12 18.62
N CYS A 280 -26.22 9.92 19.19
CA CYS A 280 -26.62 9.62 20.57
C CYS A 280 -25.82 10.47 21.56
N ASP A 281 -24.49 10.54 21.40
CA ASP A 281 -23.60 11.33 22.26
C ASP A 281 -23.91 12.84 22.21
N ARG A 282 -24.40 13.32 21.07
CA ARG A 282 -24.87 14.71 20.87
C ARG A 282 -26.30 14.96 21.39
N GLY A 283 -27.01 13.94 21.85
CA GLY A 283 -28.41 14.05 22.27
C GLY A 283 -29.38 14.30 21.10
N LYS A 284 -29.03 13.85 19.89
CA LYS A 284 -29.93 13.90 18.73
C LYS A 284 -31.12 12.97 18.94
N GLU A 285 -32.30 13.43 18.55
CA GLU A 285 -33.53 12.63 18.62
C GLU A 285 -33.35 11.30 17.86
N PRO A 286 -33.71 10.13 18.44
CA PRO A 286 -33.63 8.87 17.73
C PRO A 286 -34.53 8.87 16.49
N PHE A 287 -34.03 8.34 15.39
CA PHE A 287 -34.80 8.17 14.18
C PHE A 287 -36.01 7.25 14.40
N ASP A 288 -37.18 7.70 13.98
CA ASP A 288 -38.41 6.92 13.93
C ASP A 288 -39.15 7.28 12.64
N LEU A 289 -39.27 6.29 11.74
CA LEU A 289 -39.94 6.47 10.46
C LEU A 289 -41.43 6.82 10.63
N ALA A 290 -42.12 6.21 11.59
CA ALA A 290 -43.55 6.46 11.80
C ALA A 290 -43.79 7.89 12.26
N VAL A 291 -42.93 8.40 13.15
CA VAL A 291 -42.98 9.82 13.57
C VAL A 291 -42.69 10.74 12.37
N LEU A 292 -41.66 10.44 11.57
CA LEU A 292 -41.33 11.23 10.37
C LEU A 292 -42.49 11.26 9.36
N GLU A 293 -43.17 10.13 9.14
CA GLU A 293 -44.32 10.00 8.24
C GLU A 293 -45.55 10.78 8.70
N THR A 294 -45.63 11.18 9.98
CA THR A 294 -46.66 12.14 10.44
C THR A 294 -46.33 13.61 10.09
N LEU A 295 -45.07 13.90 9.75
CA LEU A 295 -44.55 15.25 9.56
C LEU A 295 -44.34 15.61 8.09
N CYS A 296 -44.01 14.65 7.22
CA CYS A 296 -43.81 14.84 5.79
C CYS A 296 -44.14 13.58 4.97
N ASP A 297 -44.31 13.73 3.65
CA ASP A 297 -44.47 12.59 2.75
C ASP A 297 -43.13 11.91 2.48
N THR A 298 -43.01 10.64 2.88
CA THR A 298 -41.84 9.79 2.65
C THR A 298 -42.01 8.85 1.46
N SER A 299 -43.22 8.81 0.88
CA SER A 299 -43.52 8.06 -0.33
C SER A 299 -43.02 8.86 -1.55
N ARG A 300 -42.47 8.18 -2.56
CA ARG A 300 -42.11 8.82 -3.83
C ARG A 300 -43.38 9.14 -4.62
N GLU A 301 -44.16 10.12 -4.17
CA GLU A 301 -45.45 10.51 -4.77
C GLU A 301 -46.39 9.30 -4.95
N GLY A 302 -46.51 8.44 -3.93
CA GLY A 302 -47.36 7.25 -4.00
C GLY A 302 -46.75 6.00 -4.63
N ARG A 303 -45.50 6.03 -5.15
CA ARG A 303 -44.73 4.80 -5.41
C ARG A 303 -44.21 4.26 -4.07
N MET A 304 -45.02 3.44 -3.41
CA MET A 304 -44.69 2.89 -2.09
C MET A 304 -43.61 1.80 -2.19
N ASP A 305 -42.36 2.19 -1.97
CA ASP A 305 -41.31 1.25 -1.55
C ASP A 305 -41.75 0.54 -0.26
N ALA A 306 -41.27 -0.68 0.01
CA ALA A 306 -41.58 -1.38 1.25
C ALA A 306 -41.08 -0.60 2.50
N VAL A 307 -41.72 -0.79 3.65
CA VAL A 307 -41.49 0.00 4.88
C VAL A 307 -40.04 -0.09 5.36
N ASP A 308 -39.46 -1.29 5.30
CA ASP A 308 -38.06 -1.58 5.60
C ASP A 308 -37.10 -0.79 4.70
N ILE A 309 -37.36 -0.77 3.39
CA ILE A 309 -36.56 0.00 2.43
C ILE A 309 -36.65 1.51 2.71
N ARG A 310 -37.84 2.02 3.03
CA ARG A 310 -38.00 3.43 3.41
C ARG A 310 -37.28 3.74 4.72
N HIS A 311 -37.36 2.85 5.70
CA HIS A 311 -36.70 2.99 6.99
C HIS A 311 -35.19 3.11 6.79
N GLU A 312 -34.56 2.13 6.13
CA GLU A 312 -33.12 2.14 5.85
C GLU A 312 -32.70 3.43 5.14
N ARG A 313 -33.45 3.85 4.11
CA ARG A 313 -33.15 5.06 3.34
C ARG A 313 -33.18 6.33 4.19
N PHE A 314 -34.26 6.58 4.93
CA PHE A 314 -34.42 7.83 5.66
C PHE A 314 -33.60 7.85 6.94
N GLU A 315 -33.40 6.70 7.57
CA GLU A 315 -32.50 6.56 8.70
C GLU A 315 -31.06 6.90 8.30
N TRP A 316 -30.62 6.36 7.16
CA TRP A 316 -29.32 6.69 6.59
C TRP A 316 -29.17 8.19 6.38
N LYS A 317 -30.13 8.82 5.68
CA LYS A 317 -30.10 10.27 5.43
C LYS A 317 -30.04 11.07 6.73
N TYR A 318 -30.87 10.71 7.70
CA TYR A 318 -30.98 11.43 8.97
C TYR A 318 -29.66 11.44 9.74
N TYR A 319 -28.98 10.30 9.84
CA TYR A 319 -27.74 10.21 10.61
C TYR A 319 -26.50 10.61 9.81
N THR A 320 -26.43 10.30 8.51
CA THR A 320 -25.20 10.48 7.73
C THR A 320 -25.20 11.74 6.84
N GLN A 321 -26.31 12.05 6.17
CA GLN A 321 -26.39 13.20 5.24
C GLN A 321 -26.76 14.50 5.96
N PHE A 322 -27.49 14.40 7.07
CA PHE A 322 -27.93 15.54 7.86
C PHE A 322 -27.48 15.43 9.33
N PRO A 323 -26.17 15.28 9.61
CA PRO A 323 -25.68 15.06 10.97
C PRO A 323 -26.03 16.21 11.92
N ASP A 324 -26.14 17.44 11.42
CA ASP A 324 -26.42 18.64 12.22
C ASP A 324 -27.90 18.87 12.55
N VAL A 325 -28.79 18.14 11.88
CA VAL A 325 -30.22 18.19 12.17
C VAL A 325 -30.50 17.38 13.44
N MET A 326 -30.97 18.03 14.51
CA MET A 326 -31.11 17.40 15.83
C MET A 326 -32.48 16.78 16.11
N THR A 327 -33.49 17.09 15.30
CA THR A 327 -34.89 16.64 15.51
C THR A 327 -35.51 16.12 14.22
N LEU A 328 -36.49 15.22 14.35
CA LEU A 328 -37.26 14.70 13.23
C LEU A 328 -38.11 15.78 12.55
N ARG A 329 -38.56 16.79 13.31
CA ARG A 329 -39.28 17.96 12.76
C ARG A 329 -38.39 18.79 11.82
N ASP A 330 -37.14 19.00 12.19
CA ASP A 330 -36.20 19.74 11.36
C ASP A 330 -35.77 18.92 10.14
N PHE A 331 -35.70 17.59 10.31
CA PHE A 331 -35.42 16.68 9.22
C PHE A 331 -36.57 16.61 8.21
N ALA A 332 -37.83 16.60 8.66
CA ALA A 332 -39.00 16.63 7.80
C ALA A 332 -38.95 17.83 6.83
N ARG A 333 -38.53 19.01 7.32
CA ARG A 333 -38.32 20.20 6.48
C ARG A 333 -37.26 19.98 5.39
N LYS A 334 -36.19 19.24 5.70
CA LYS A 334 -35.16 18.86 4.71
C LYS A 334 -35.67 17.84 3.69
N VAL A 335 -36.51 16.90 4.12
CA VAL A 335 -37.14 15.93 3.21
C VAL A 335 -38.08 16.63 2.23
N ASP A 336 -38.92 17.55 2.71
CA ASP A 336 -39.82 18.35 1.86
C ASP A 336 -39.04 19.24 0.89
N GLU A 337 -37.93 19.84 1.33
CA GLU A 337 -37.01 20.56 0.44
C GLU A 337 -36.50 19.63 -0.67
N LEU A 338 -36.00 18.44 -0.35
CA LEU A 338 -35.50 17.48 -1.35
C LEU A 338 -36.58 17.04 -2.34
N ASN A 339 -37.80 16.78 -1.86
CA ASN A 339 -38.92 16.34 -2.69
C ASN A 339 -39.39 17.42 -3.67
N ARG A 340 -39.10 18.71 -3.43
CA ARG A 340 -39.44 19.80 -4.35
C ARG A 340 -38.53 19.89 -5.58
N TRP A 341 -37.39 19.21 -5.56
CA TRP A 341 -36.38 19.25 -6.63
C TRP A 341 -36.21 17.90 -7.36
N SER A 342 -37.02 16.90 -7.03
CA SER A 342 -37.02 15.56 -7.65
C SER A 342 -38.18 15.38 -8.62
#